data_AF-A0A1C4JZ06-F1
#
_entry.id   AF-A0A1C4JZ06-F1
#
_cell.length_a   1.000
_cell.length_b   1.000
_cell.length_c   1.000
_cell.angle_alpha   90.00
_cell.angle_beta   90.00
_cell.angle_gamma   90.00
#
_symmetry.space_group_name_H-M   'P 1'
#
loop_
_entity.id
_entity.type
_entity.pdbx_description
1 polymer ?
#
loop_
_entity_poly.entity_id
_entity_poly.type
_entity_poly.pdbx_seq_one_letter_code
_entity_poly.pdbx_strand_id
1 'polypeptide(L)'
;MPPTSLLAPPQPTAHETAAVEPAIGDPTAHEPPPTELAAAAASLPVPPVPPASLPAPPKPAIGDPPAHEPTVAKSAIGDLTAHNPTPTEPTIGAPVAHDPTPTEPAISDSPARQPLIRELGALAHRLHHPPGIPRATPCACAPPQLLADRPDGTVVRSGPVVAKAHAADIDRDALAARLALASAPQLTGILLAPLTTPGPVDTAGPAPRPVTFWPYGTPVDPKAPDAAPWADAAVLLARLHRTVSPLPFPPPPMRGPVKAARAVARMAAALPGDGAVLPVQAAWHALPAWARGEAAPPAARSGFLCHGDLHLGQLVRHPAPDGPWLLIDVDDAGQGDPAWDLARPAAWYAAGVLAPDDWLLFLDAYRSAGGPAVPATGDPWPQLDIPARALTVQTAAVALAKCAAEGREPDEMEQLMIDSCARIATFPPELADGCAS
;
A
#
# COMPACT_ATOMS: atom_id res chain seq x y z
N MET A 1 -52.87 34.39 -3.88
CA MET A 1 -53.80 35.53 -3.78
C MET A 1 -55.10 35.04 -3.16
N PRO A 2 -55.79 35.79 -2.28
CA PRO A 2 -55.44 37.07 -1.62
C PRO A 2 -55.82 37.02 -0.09
N PRO A 3 -55.98 38.13 0.67
CA PRO A 3 -54.83 38.90 1.17
C PRO A 3 -54.98 39.49 2.61
N THR A 4 -53.90 40.13 3.07
CA THR A 4 -53.74 41.30 3.99
C THR A 4 -54.51 41.40 5.33
N SER A 5 -53.76 41.55 6.44
CA SER A 5 -53.51 42.88 7.04
C SER A 5 -52.63 42.81 8.30
N LEU A 6 -51.57 43.61 8.31
CA LEU A 6 -50.68 43.95 9.43
C LEU A 6 -51.29 45.10 10.26
N LEU A 7 -51.23 45.02 11.59
CA LEU A 7 -50.73 46.12 12.43
C LEU A 7 -50.46 45.61 13.87
N ALA A 8 -49.34 46.09 14.42
CA ALA A 8 -48.66 45.59 15.62
C ALA A 8 -49.06 46.40 16.90
N PRO A 9 -48.35 46.30 18.05
CA PRO A 9 -48.90 45.82 19.31
C PRO A 9 -48.85 46.88 20.44
N PRO A 10 -49.07 46.47 21.69
CA PRO A 10 -48.19 46.95 22.76
C PRO A 10 -47.72 45.86 23.73
N GLN A 11 -46.44 45.91 24.10
CA GLN A 11 -45.90 45.42 25.38
C GLN A 11 -46.23 46.50 26.44
N PRO A 12 -46.48 46.16 27.73
CA PRO A 12 -45.35 45.87 28.63
C PRO A 12 -45.69 44.96 29.82
N THR A 13 -44.67 44.30 30.41
CA THR A 13 -44.59 44.16 31.87
C THR A 13 -43.15 44.31 32.32
N ALA A 14 -42.99 45.11 33.35
CA ALA A 14 -41.75 45.48 33.99
C ALA A 14 -41.89 45.22 35.49
N HIS A 15 -40.73 45.22 36.16
CA HIS A 15 -40.54 45.60 37.56
C HIS A 15 -41.00 44.56 38.60
N GLU A 16 -40.30 44.32 39.71
CA GLU A 16 -39.14 44.95 40.35
C GLU A 16 -38.79 44.03 41.55
N THR A 17 -37.63 43.99 42.19
CA THR A 17 -36.87 44.99 42.96
C THR A 17 -35.90 44.13 43.80
N ALA A 18 -34.73 44.52 44.32
CA ALA A 18 -33.89 45.71 44.41
C ALA A 18 -32.55 45.17 44.97
N ALA A 19 -31.37 45.51 44.43
CA ALA A 19 -30.54 46.68 44.74
C ALA A 19 -30.16 46.74 46.25
N VAL A 20 -28.92 46.99 46.70
CA VAL A 20 -28.04 48.14 46.39
C VAL A 20 -26.59 47.85 46.85
N GLU A 21 -25.65 48.38 46.09
CA GLU A 21 -24.18 48.52 46.22
C GLU A 21 -23.74 49.38 47.46
N PRO A 22 -22.44 49.50 47.85
CA PRO A 22 -21.52 50.40 47.13
C PRO A 22 -20.02 50.04 47.14
N ALA A 23 -19.32 50.75 46.27
CA ALA A 23 -17.90 50.70 45.95
C ALA A 23 -16.93 51.27 47.02
N ILE A 24 -15.65 50.92 46.85
CA ILE A 24 -14.42 51.77 46.85
C ILE A 24 -13.24 51.00 47.49
N GLY A 25 -12.13 50.87 46.76
CA GLY A 25 -10.79 50.67 47.34
C GLY A 25 -9.86 49.74 46.55
N ASP A 26 -9.09 50.32 45.61
CA ASP A 26 -7.77 49.80 45.20
C ASP A 26 -6.74 50.38 46.21
N PRO A 27 -5.73 49.59 46.67
CA PRO A 27 -4.42 49.74 46.03
C PRO A 27 -3.57 48.45 45.98
N THR A 28 -2.89 48.26 44.84
CA THR A 28 -1.49 47.79 44.65
C THR A 28 -0.91 46.74 45.61
N ALA A 29 -0.50 45.57 45.07
CA ALA A 29 0.82 44.97 45.34
C ALA A 29 1.13 43.76 44.44
N HIS A 30 2.18 43.92 43.65
CA HIS A 30 3.30 43.00 43.39
C HIS A 30 3.09 41.61 42.77
N GLU A 31 3.49 41.53 41.49
CA GLU A 31 4.17 40.38 40.89
C GLU A 31 5.30 39.83 41.78
N PRO A 32 5.47 38.50 41.87
CA PRO A 32 6.73 37.91 42.33
C PRO A 32 7.76 37.81 41.17
N PRO A 33 9.01 38.21 41.39
CA PRO A 33 10.12 38.11 40.44
C PRO A 33 10.72 36.68 40.40
N PRO A 34 11.60 36.39 39.41
CA PRO A 34 12.27 35.09 39.27
C PRO A 34 13.40 34.94 40.28
N THR A 35 13.56 33.75 40.86
CA THR A 35 14.70 33.43 41.71
C THR A 35 15.83 32.83 40.86
N GLU A 36 16.93 33.57 40.76
CA GLU A 36 18.23 33.13 40.26
C GLU A 36 19.23 32.99 41.46
N LEU A 37 20.39 32.37 41.20
CA LEU A 37 21.58 32.08 42.04
C LEU A 37 21.56 30.74 42.80
N ALA A 38 22.62 29.92 42.80
CA ALA A 38 24.01 30.13 42.42
C ALA A 38 24.72 28.78 42.11
N ALA A 39 25.88 28.92 41.46
CA ALA A 39 26.84 27.89 41.14
C ALA A 39 27.30 27.01 42.32
N ALA A 40 27.40 25.70 42.07
CA ALA A 40 28.34 24.82 42.74
C ALA A 40 28.90 23.84 41.71
N ALA A 41 30.21 23.95 41.46
CA ALA A 41 30.99 23.00 40.70
C ALA A 41 31.01 21.65 41.43
N ALA A 42 30.62 20.58 40.74
CA ALA A 42 30.89 19.21 41.17
C ALA A 42 31.32 18.41 39.94
N SER A 43 32.62 18.16 39.86
CA SER A 43 33.25 17.21 38.95
C SER A 43 32.55 15.85 39.05
N LEU A 44 31.97 15.38 37.95
CA LEU A 44 31.58 13.99 37.79
C LEU A 44 32.69 13.22 37.04
N PRO A 45 32.98 11.98 37.44
CA PRO A 45 34.19 11.26 37.08
C PRO A 45 34.22 10.85 35.60
N VAL A 46 35.41 11.02 35.01
CA VAL A 46 35.80 10.46 33.71
C VAL A 46 35.60 8.94 33.73
N PRO A 47 34.89 8.33 32.76
CA PRO A 47 34.83 6.88 32.63
C PRO A 47 36.22 6.33 32.23
N PRO A 48 36.68 5.20 32.80
CA PRO A 48 37.98 4.64 32.46
C PRO A 48 38.01 4.19 30.99
N VAL A 49 39.13 4.50 30.34
CA VAL A 49 39.51 4.03 29.00
C VAL A 49 39.51 2.49 28.98
N PRO A 50 38.90 1.81 27.99
CA PRO A 50 38.99 0.36 27.87
C PRO A 50 40.42 -0.06 27.49
N PRO A 51 40.97 -1.16 28.04
CA PRO A 51 42.29 -1.63 27.68
C PRO A 51 42.35 -2.14 26.23
N ALA A 52 43.55 -2.01 25.67
CA ALA A 52 43.91 -2.37 24.30
C ALA A 52 43.56 -3.82 23.92
N SER A 53 43.29 -3.98 22.62
CA SER A 53 43.00 -5.20 21.89
C SER A 53 43.87 -6.40 22.27
N LEU A 54 43.23 -7.53 22.57
CA LEU A 54 43.87 -8.85 22.60
C LEU A 54 44.08 -9.34 21.15
N PRO A 55 45.22 -9.98 20.82
CA PRO A 55 45.50 -10.47 19.48
C PRO A 55 44.74 -11.79 19.18
N ALA A 56 44.33 -11.94 17.92
CA ALA A 56 43.61 -13.09 17.40
C ALA A 56 44.43 -14.41 17.47
N PRO A 57 43.76 -15.57 17.65
CA PRO A 57 44.45 -16.87 17.66
C PRO A 57 44.93 -17.29 16.24
N PRO A 58 46.04 -18.04 16.13
CA PRO A 58 46.61 -18.42 14.84
C PRO A 58 45.84 -19.56 14.15
N LYS A 59 45.80 -19.50 12.82
CA LYS A 59 45.30 -20.54 11.89
C LYS A 59 46.14 -21.84 12.02
N PRO A 60 45.53 -23.04 12.07
CA PRO A 60 46.27 -24.27 11.83
C PRO A 60 46.40 -24.55 10.34
N ALA A 61 47.62 -24.90 9.91
CA ALA A 61 47.94 -25.40 8.57
C ALA A 61 48.04 -26.94 8.58
N ILE A 62 47.29 -27.55 7.65
CA ILE A 62 47.48 -28.77 6.83
C ILE A 62 48.33 -29.93 7.39
N GLY A 63 47.74 -31.13 7.33
CA GLY A 63 48.47 -32.40 7.19
C GLY A 63 47.60 -33.48 6.54
N ASP A 64 47.94 -33.91 5.33
CA ASP A 64 47.43 -35.14 4.70
C ASP A 64 48.01 -36.38 5.39
N PRO A 65 47.22 -37.47 5.54
CA PRO A 65 47.78 -38.82 5.29
C PRO A 65 46.72 -39.78 4.67
N PRO A 66 47.01 -41.08 4.43
CA PRO A 66 47.32 -41.64 3.12
C PRO A 66 46.23 -42.59 2.57
N ALA A 67 46.45 -43.01 1.33
CA ALA A 67 45.65 -43.96 0.55
C ALA A 67 45.44 -45.33 1.23
N HIS A 68 44.21 -45.84 1.12
CA HIS A 68 43.92 -47.28 1.11
C HIS A 68 42.68 -47.57 0.25
N GLU A 69 42.89 -48.34 -0.82
CA GLU A 69 41.85 -49.02 -1.61
C GLU A 69 41.10 -50.07 -0.78
N PRO A 70 39.90 -50.46 -1.22
CA PRO A 70 39.77 -51.85 -1.64
C PRO A 70 39.09 -52.03 -3.00
N THR A 71 39.64 -53.00 -3.73
CA THR A 71 39.27 -53.50 -5.05
C THR A 71 38.04 -54.44 -5.02
N VAL A 72 37.35 -54.53 -6.18
CA VAL A 72 36.62 -55.67 -6.82
C VAL A 72 35.10 -55.41 -7.00
N ALA A 73 34.44 -55.56 -8.16
CA ALA A 73 34.72 -56.27 -9.43
C ALA A 73 34.18 -55.54 -10.68
N LYS A 74 34.81 -55.81 -11.82
CA LYS A 74 34.43 -55.42 -13.20
C LYS A 74 33.24 -56.23 -13.74
N SER A 75 32.40 -55.57 -14.55
CA SER A 75 31.91 -56.11 -15.82
C SER A 75 31.84 -54.98 -16.87
N ALA A 76 32.60 -55.16 -17.96
CA ALA A 76 32.58 -54.39 -19.20
C ALA A 76 31.31 -54.75 -20.02
N ILE A 77 30.81 -53.98 -20.99
CA ILE A 77 31.32 -53.49 -22.30
C ILE A 77 30.18 -52.54 -22.80
N GLY A 78 30.32 -51.44 -23.55
CA GLY A 78 31.40 -50.72 -24.21
C GLY A 78 30.83 -49.34 -24.62
N ASP A 79 31.57 -48.25 -24.44
CA ASP A 79 32.47 -47.62 -25.42
C ASP A 79 31.76 -46.80 -26.51
N LEU A 80 31.66 -45.49 -26.27
CA LEU A 80 31.66 -44.46 -27.32
C LEU A 80 32.37 -43.19 -26.77
N THR A 81 33.69 -43.18 -27.03
CA THR A 81 34.60 -42.06 -27.24
C THR A 81 34.16 -40.62 -26.94
N ALA A 82 34.91 -39.98 -26.06
CA ALA A 82 34.90 -38.56 -25.74
C ALA A 82 35.67 -37.69 -26.76
N HIS A 83 35.11 -36.54 -27.09
CA HIS A 83 35.86 -35.34 -27.46
C HIS A 83 35.44 -34.21 -26.51
N ASN A 84 36.41 -33.72 -25.73
CA ASN A 84 36.27 -32.59 -24.84
C ASN A 84 36.85 -31.34 -25.53
N PRO A 85 36.11 -30.22 -25.55
CA PRO A 85 36.75 -28.93 -25.41
C PRO A 85 36.18 -28.15 -24.20
N THR A 86 37.13 -27.68 -23.40
CA THR A 86 37.19 -26.53 -22.48
C THR A 86 35.91 -25.69 -22.24
N PRO A 87 35.61 -25.31 -20.98
CA PRO A 87 34.39 -24.59 -20.64
C PRO A 87 34.49 -23.10 -21.04
N THR A 88 33.63 -22.67 -21.96
CA THR A 88 33.19 -21.28 -22.04
C THR A 88 31.98 -21.12 -21.11
N GLU A 89 32.09 -20.25 -20.11
CA GLU A 89 30.96 -19.81 -19.29
C GLU A 89 29.82 -19.33 -20.19
N PRO A 90 28.60 -19.90 -20.09
CA PRO A 90 27.42 -19.17 -20.49
C PRO A 90 27.05 -18.26 -19.31
N THR A 91 27.19 -16.96 -19.50
CA THR A 91 26.45 -15.97 -18.72
C THR A 91 24.95 -16.26 -18.93
N ILE A 92 24.36 -17.02 -18.01
CA ILE A 92 22.92 -17.19 -17.93
C ILE A 92 22.40 -15.87 -17.38
N GLY A 93 21.88 -15.01 -18.27
CA GLY A 93 21.12 -13.84 -17.87
C GLY A 93 19.97 -14.26 -16.98
N ALA A 94 19.87 -13.66 -15.81
CA ALA A 94 18.75 -13.85 -14.90
C ALA A 94 17.44 -13.48 -15.62
N PRO A 95 16.34 -14.25 -15.40
CA PRO A 95 15.04 -13.84 -15.91
C PRO A 95 14.63 -12.55 -15.19
N VAL A 96 14.48 -11.48 -15.97
CA VAL A 96 13.99 -10.19 -15.49
C VAL A 96 12.50 -10.34 -15.22
N ALA A 97 12.11 -10.20 -13.96
CA ALA A 97 10.72 -10.21 -13.55
C ALA A 97 10.03 -8.96 -14.12
N HIS A 98 9.21 -9.16 -15.15
CA HIS A 98 8.30 -8.13 -15.61
C HIS A 98 7.16 -8.00 -14.60
N ASP A 99 6.97 -6.79 -14.07
CA ASP A 99 5.66 -6.37 -13.55
C ASP A 99 4.63 -6.74 -14.63
N PRO A 100 3.53 -7.45 -14.33
CA PRO A 100 2.54 -7.80 -15.35
C PRO A 100 2.10 -6.50 -16.02
N THR A 101 2.62 -6.31 -17.23
CA THR A 101 2.37 -5.12 -18.02
C THR A 101 0.87 -5.07 -18.23
N PRO A 102 0.23 -3.90 -18.18
CA PRO A 102 -1.14 -3.79 -18.66
C PRO A 102 -1.09 -3.99 -20.17
N THR A 103 -1.15 -5.25 -20.61
CA THR A 103 -1.56 -5.57 -21.97
C THR A 103 -2.92 -4.92 -22.13
N GLU A 104 -3.03 -3.97 -23.07
CA GLU A 104 -4.29 -3.32 -23.43
C GLU A 104 -5.36 -4.40 -23.50
N PRO A 105 -6.37 -4.37 -22.61
CA PRO A 105 -7.45 -5.33 -22.73
C PRO A 105 -8.11 -5.06 -24.07
N ALA A 106 -8.45 -6.12 -24.80
CA ALA A 106 -9.54 -6.03 -25.76
C ALA A 106 -10.79 -5.67 -24.95
N ILE A 107 -11.05 -4.37 -24.85
CA ILE A 107 -12.17 -3.80 -24.11
C ILE A 107 -13.43 -4.37 -24.74
N SER A 108 -14.14 -5.23 -24.03
CA SER A 108 -15.54 -5.49 -24.33
C SER A 108 -16.27 -4.16 -24.22
N ASP A 109 -16.50 -3.55 -25.37
CA ASP A 109 -17.02 -2.20 -25.57
C ASP A 109 -18.50 -2.15 -25.14
N SER A 110 -18.72 -2.07 -23.83
CA SER A 110 -20.05 -1.92 -23.30
C SER A 110 -20.52 -0.48 -23.57
N PRO A 111 -21.67 -0.25 -24.23
CA PRO A 111 -22.08 1.09 -24.69
C PRO A 111 -22.22 2.13 -23.58
N ALA A 112 -22.29 1.71 -22.31
CA ALA A 112 -22.32 2.57 -21.12
C ALA A 112 -20.93 3.09 -20.68
N ARG A 113 -19.81 2.51 -21.13
CA ARG A 113 -18.44 2.90 -20.70
C ARG A 113 -17.92 4.16 -21.37
N GLN A 114 -18.14 4.32 -22.68
CA GLN A 114 -17.68 5.49 -23.43
C GLN A 114 -18.32 6.81 -22.97
N PRO A 115 -19.62 6.86 -22.57
CA PRO A 115 -20.20 8.03 -21.92
C PRO A 115 -19.49 8.43 -20.63
N LEU A 116 -19.16 7.48 -19.75
CA LEU A 116 -18.48 7.75 -18.48
C LEU A 116 -17.10 8.38 -18.69
N ILE A 117 -16.30 7.82 -19.59
CA ILE A 117 -14.95 8.34 -19.88
C ILE A 117 -15.02 9.78 -20.38
N ARG A 118 -15.97 10.07 -21.28
CA ARG A 118 -16.20 11.44 -21.79
C ARG A 118 -16.64 12.39 -20.68
N GLU A 119 -17.53 11.96 -19.81
CA GLU A 119 -18.04 12.78 -18.71
C GLU A 119 -16.95 13.10 -17.68
N LEU A 120 -16.18 12.10 -17.25
CA LEU A 120 -15.02 12.29 -16.38
C LEU A 120 -13.98 13.23 -17.00
N GLY A 121 -13.70 13.05 -18.29
CA GLY A 121 -12.83 13.94 -19.05
C GLY A 121 -13.34 15.38 -19.05
N ALA A 122 -14.64 15.59 -19.29
CA ALA A 122 -15.26 16.91 -19.29
C ALA A 122 -15.25 17.57 -17.89
N LEU A 123 -15.44 16.79 -16.82
CA LEU A 123 -15.36 17.27 -15.44
C LEU A 123 -13.94 17.70 -15.07
N ALA A 124 -12.95 16.85 -15.32
CA ALA A 124 -11.53 17.17 -15.12
C ALA A 124 -11.14 18.43 -15.91
N HIS A 125 -11.62 18.53 -17.16
CA HIS A 125 -11.37 19.68 -18.01
C HIS A 125 -11.95 20.99 -17.45
N ARG A 126 -13.19 20.96 -16.92
CA ARG A 126 -13.82 22.13 -16.30
C ARG A 126 -13.10 22.57 -15.03
N LEU A 127 -12.57 21.65 -14.23
CA LEU A 127 -11.78 22.00 -13.05
C LEU A 127 -10.45 22.67 -13.43
N HIS A 128 -9.85 22.26 -14.55
CA HIS A 128 -8.69 22.95 -15.10
C HIS A 128 -9.02 24.33 -15.70
N HIS A 129 -10.28 24.56 -16.09
CA HIS A 129 -10.76 25.80 -16.70
C HIS A 129 -12.02 26.34 -16.00
N PRO A 130 -11.88 26.95 -14.81
CA PRO A 130 -13.02 27.47 -14.08
C PRO A 130 -13.80 28.52 -14.91
N PRO A 131 -15.14 28.53 -14.82
CA PRO A 131 -15.97 29.47 -15.58
C PRO A 131 -15.67 30.91 -15.14
N GLY A 132 -15.36 31.80 -16.09
CA GLY A 132 -15.05 33.21 -15.79
C GLY A 132 -14.20 33.93 -16.84
N ILE A 133 -13.58 33.20 -17.77
CA ILE A 133 -12.84 33.78 -18.90
C ILE A 133 -13.60 33.44 -20.19
N PRO A 134 -14.29 34.41 -20.83
CA PRO A 134 -14.88 34.20 -22.15
C PRO A 134 -13.77 33.79 -23.12
N ARG A 135 -13.80 32.53 -23.56
CA ARG A 135 -12.88 32.06 -24.58
C ARG A 135 -13.49 32.33 -25.94
N ALA A 136 -12.92 33.28 -26.66
CA ALA A 136 -13.25 33.55 -28.06
C ALA A 136 -12.91 32.38 -28.99
N THR A 137 -12.12 31.40 -28.52
CA THR A 137 -11.65 30.23 -29.26
C THR A 137 -11.89 28.93 -28.48
N PRO A 138 -12.13 27.80 -29.16
CA PRO A 138 -12.14 26.48 -28.51
C PRO A 138 -10.85 26.23 -27.71
N CYS A 139 -10.92 25.47 -26.61
CA CYS A 139 -9.73 25.07 -25.86
C CYS A 139 -8.79 24.28 -26.77
N ALA A 140 -7.51 24.68 -26.89
CA ALA A 140 -6.48 23.94 -27.62
C ALA A 140 -5.93 22.74 -26.82
N CYS A 141 -6.76 22.21 -25.93
CA CYS A 141 -6.37 21.28 -24.89
C CYS A 141 -6.45 19.87 -25.45
N ALA A 142 -5.45 19.04 -25.17
CA ALA A 142 -5.45 17.65 -25.62
C ALA A 142 -6.73 16.94 -25.14
N PRO A 143 -7.26 15.97 -25.91
CA PRO A 143 -8.42 15.20 -25.50
C PRO A 143 -8.13 14.47 -24.18
N PRO A 144 -9.17 14.20 -23.36
CA PRO A 144 -9.00 13.41 -22.15
C PRO A 144 -8.36 12.05 -22.43
N GLN A 145 -7.45 11.64 -21.55
CA GLN A 145 -6.73 10.38 -21.64
C GLN A 145 -7.26 9.40 -20.59
N LEU A 146 -7.68 8.21 -21.01
CA LEU A 146 -7.99 7.12 -20.08
C LEU A 146 -6.68 6.59 -19.49
N LEU A 147 -6.55 6.60 -18.17
CA LEU A 147 -5.39 6.06 -17.45
C LEU A 147 -5.66 4.64 -16.94
N ALA A 148 -6.88 4.36 -16.49
CA ALA A 148 -7.28 3.03 -16.04
C ALA A 148 -8.81 2.84 -16.18
N ASP A 149 -9.24 1.65 -16.56
CA ASP A 149 -10.66 1.23 -16.50
C ASP A 149 -10.76 -0.15 -15.86
N ARG A 150 -11.24 -0.19 -14.61
CA ARG A 150 -11.40 -1.40 -13.82
C ARG A 150 -12.75 -1.37 -13.09
N PRO A 151 -13.32 -2.52 -12.71
CA PRO A 151 -14.60 -2.56 -11.99
C PRO A 151 -14.62 -1.74 -10.68
N ASP A 152 -13.47 -1.63 -10.02
CA ASP A 152 -13.25 -0.87 -8.79
C ASP A 152 -12.94 0.62 -9.03
N GLY A 153 -12.57 1.02 -10.25
CA GLY A 153 -12.23 2.40 -10.55
C GLY A 153 -12.04 2.71 -12.03
N THR A 154 -12.55 3.86 -12.49
CA THR A 154 -12.24 4.40 -13.82
C THR A 154 -11.53 5.75 -13.65
N VAL A 155 -10.35 5.90 -14.25
CA VAL A 155 -9.44 7.03 -14.06
C VAL A 155 -9.17 7.72 -15.39
N VAL A 156 -9.50 9.01 -15.49
CA VAL A 156 -9.36 9.81 -16.70
C VAL A 156 -8.61 11.10 -16.39
N ARG A 157 -7.62 11.43 -17.21
CA ARG A 157 -6.85 12.68 -17.12
C ARG A 157 -7.34 13.69 -18.14
N SER A 158 -7.46 14.95 -17.73
CA SER A 158 -7.53 16.11 -18.64
C SER A 158 -6.55 17.19 -18.16
N GLY A 159 -5.50 17.44 -18.95
CA GLY A 159 -4.44 18.37 -18.58
C GLY A 159 -3.76 17.97 -17.25
N PRO A 160 -3.70 18.87 -16.24
CA PRO A 160 -3.12 18.58 -14.94
C PRO A 160 -4.09 17.93 -13.95
N VAL A 161 -5.34 17.64 -14.34
CA VAL A 161 -6.38 17.08 -13.47
C VAL A 161 -6.64 15.63 -13.83
N VAL A 162 -6.73 14.78 -12.81
CA VAL A 162 -7.19 13.38 -12.90
C VAL A 162 -8.53 13.26 -12.19
N ALA A 163 -9.54 12.74 -12.90
CA ALA A 163 -10.82 12.36 -12.33
C ALA A 163 -10.85 10.84 -12.12
N LYS A 164 -11.23 10.39 -10.93
CA LYS A 164 -11.42 8.99 -10.60
C LYS A 164 -12.88 8.76 -10.21
N ALA A 165 -13.59 7.93 -10.98
CA ALA A 165 -14.85 7.33 -10.54
C ALA A 165 -14.54 6.09 -9.72
N HIS A 166 -14.98 6.06 -8.46
CA HIS A 166 -14.81 4.90 -7.57
C HIS A 166 -15.87 3.84 -7.84
N ALA A 167 -15.74 2.65 -7.28
CA ALA A 167 -16.76 1.61 -7.35
C ALA A 167 -18.15 2.14 -6.95
N ALA A 168 -19.21 1.69 -7.63
CA ALA A 168 -20.57 2.16 -7.36
C ALA A 168 -21.07 1.80 -5.95
N ASP A 169 -20.56 0.70 -5.40
CA ASP A 169 -20.86 0.14 -4.09
C ASP A 169 -19.87 0.58 -2.99
N ILE A 170 -18.99 1.54 -3.27
CA ILE A 170 -18.06 2.04 -2.26
C ILE A 170 -18.82 2.69 -1.09
N ASP A 171 -18.40 2.39 0.13
CA ASP A 171 -18.85 3.09 1.33
C ASP A 171 -18.41 4.56 1.24
N ARG A 172 -19.39 5.46 1.12
CA ARG A 172 -19.17 6.89 0.89
C ARG A 172 -18.61 7.60 2.11
N ASP A 173 -18.97 7.17 3.31
CA ASP A 173 -18.47 7.76 4.56
C ASP A 173 -17.02 7.33 4.79
N ALA A 174 -16.72 6.04 4.54
CA ALA A 174 -15.34 5.56 4.58
C ALA A 174 -14.46 6.21 3.50
N LEU A 175 -15.00 6.44 2.30
CA LEU A 175 -14.29 7.18 1.24
C LEU A 175 -14.02 8.64 1.67
N ALA A 176 -15.01 9.33 2.22
CA ALA A 176 -14.84 10.71 2.71
C ALA A 176 -13.75 10.78 3.80
N ALA A 177 -13.74 9.82 4.73
CA ALA A 177 -12.68 9.69 5.73
C ALA A 177 -11.30 9.48 5.07
N ARG A 178 -11.16 8.57 4.10
CA ARG A 178 -9.87 8.35 3.40
C ARG A 178 -9.37 9.58 2.65
N LEU A 179 -10.26 10.34 2.03
CA LEU A 179 -9.91 11.58 1.35
C LEU A 179 -9.44 12.67 2.33
N ALA A 180 -10.08 12.76 3.49
CA ALA A 180 -9.66 13.69 4.51
C ALA A 180 -8.34 13.26 5.18
N LEU A 181 -7.98 11.96 5.17
CA LEU A 181 -6.63 11.49 5.52
C LEU A 181 -5.62 11.96 4.48
N ALA A 182 -5.90 11.79 3.18
CA ALA A 182 -5.02 12.23 2.11
C ALA A 182 -4.73 13.75 2.15
N SER A 183 -5.67 14.54 2.66
CA SER A 183 -5.51 15.99 2.86
C SER A 183 -4.92 16.40 4.22
N ALA A 184 -4.65 15.45 5.12
CA ALA A 184 -4.19 15.76 6.46
C ALA A 184 -2.75 16.32 6.44
N PRO A 185 -2.45 17.41 7.18
CA PRO A 185 -1.11 18.02 7.17
C PRO A 185 0.02 17.05 7.49
N GLN A 186 -0.22 16.10 8.40
CA GLN A 186 0.75 15.07 8.82
C GLN A 186 1.15 14.13 7.67
N LEU A 187 0.30 14.00 6.65
CA LEU A 187 0.50 13.12 5.50
C LEU A 187 1.01 13.88 4.27
N THR A 188 1.33 15.17 4.43
CA THR A 188 2.00 15.98 3.40
C THR A 188 3.35 15.37 3.04
N GLY A 189 3.60 15.19 1.74
CA GLY A 189 4.81 14.56 1.26
C GLY A 189 4.84 13.03 1.48
N ILE A 190 3.69 12.42 1.82
CA ILE A 190 3.49 10.97 1.91
C ILE A 190 2.38 10.57 0.93
N LEU A 191 1.19 11.13 1.11
CA LEU A 191 0.04 10.93 0.23
C LEU A 191 -0.12 12.14 -0.70
N LEU A 192 -0.58 11.89 -1.93
CA LEU A 192 -1.04 12.96 -2.80
C LEU A 192 -2.36 13.51 -2.26
N ALA A 193 -2.49 14.83 -2.12
CA ALA A 193 -3.75 15.43 -1.69
C ALA A 193 -4.72 15.59 -2.89
N PRO A 194 -6.03 15.33 -2.71
CA PRO A 194 -7.03 15.60 -3.74
C PRO A 194 -7.22 17.11 -3.97
N LEU A 195 -7.64 17.51 -5.17
CA LEU A 195 -7.85 18.91 -5.55
C LEU A 195 -9.11 19.52 -4.93
N THR A 196 -10.18 18.73 -4.80
CA THR A 196 -11.46 19.18 -4.28
C THR A 196 -12.14 18.06 -3.48
N THR A 197 -13.13 18.43 -2.68
CA THR A 197 -14.08 17.48 -2.08
C THR A 197 -14.88 16.73 -3.17
N PRO A 198 -15.35 15.49 -2.88
CA PRO A 198 -16.08 14.66 -3.84
C PRO A 198 -17.27 15.35 -4.48
N GLY A 199 -17.52 15.07 -5.76
CA GLY A 199 -18.76 15.39 -6.46
C GLY A 199 -19.43 14.12 -6.98
N PRO A 200 -20.77 14.06 -7.05
CA PRO A 200 -21.47 12.96 -7.72
C PRO A 200 -21.36 13.11 -9.25
N VAL A 201 -21.35 11.98 -9.96
CA VAL A 201 -21.47 11.93 -11.42
C VAL A 201 -22.55 10.91 -11.80
N ASP A 202 -23.50 11.36 -12.62
CA ASP A 202 -24.63 10.54 -13.05
C ASP A 202 -24.16 9.53 -14.09
N THR A 203 -23.86 8.33 -13.63
CA THR A 203 -23.46 7.23 -14.53
C THR A 203 -24.69 6.51 -15.07
N ALA A 204 -24.64 6.05 -16.32
CA ALA A 204 -25.63 5.11 -16.86
C ALA A 204 -25.54 3.76 -16.11
N GLY A 205 -26.30 3.64 -15.02
CA GLY A 205 -26.33 2.51 -14.09
C GLY A 205 -27.32 2.75 -12.94
N PRO A 206 -27.56 1.76 -12.05
CA PRO A 206 -28.59 1.85 -11.02
C PRO A 206 -28.29 2.89 -9.91
N ALA A 207 -27.04 3.35 -9.79
CA ALA A 207 -26.64 4.41 -8.85
C ALA A 207 -25.43 5.21 -9.39
N PRO A 208 -25.33 6.52 -9.09
CA PRO A 208 -24.19 7.36 -9.49
C PRO A 208 -22.92 6.94 -8.75
N ARG A 209 -21.81 6.78 -9.50
CA ARG A 209 -20.47 6.52 -8.93
C ARG A 209 -19.94 7.81 -8.29
N PRO A 210 -19.38 7.78 -7.07
CA PRO A 210 -18.73 8.96 -6.51
C PRO A 210 -17.45 9.26 -7.30
N VAL A 211 -17.15 10.55 -7.49
CA VAL A 211 -15.99 11.02 -8.25
C VAL A 211 -15.12 11.94 -7.42
N THR A 212 -13.81 11.72 -7.53
CA THR A 212 -12.77 12.54 -6.89
C THR A 212 -11.80 13.08 -7.92
N PHE A 213 -11.14 14.18 -7.57
CA PHE A 213 -10.23 14.89 -8.45
C PHE A 213 -8.87 15.05 -7.81
N TRP A 214 -7.82 14.81 -8.59
CA TRP A 214 -6.44 14.74 -8.11
C TRP A 214 -5.52 15.49 -9.06
N PRO A 215 -4.43 16.08 -8.58
CA PRO A 215 -3.39 16.58 -9.46
C PRO A 215 -2.75 15.41 -10.21
N TYR A 216 -2.39 15.61 -11.47
CA TYR A 216 -1.63 14.62 -12.22
C TYR A 216 -0.19 14.55 -11.73
N GLY A 217 0.27 13.34 -11.38
CA GLY A 217 1.68 13.02 -11.20
C GLY A 217 2.16 11.99 -12.22
N THR A 218 3.46 11.95 -12.46
CA THR A 218 4.06 10.96 -13.37
C THR A 218 4.15 9.61 -12.67
N PRO A 219 3.48 8.54 -13.15
CA PRO A 219 3.54 7.23 -12.52
C PRO A 219 4.91 6.55 -12.73
N VAL A 220 5.17 5.49 -11.98
CA VAL A 220 6.27 4.56 -12.27
C VAL A 220 6.14 4.03 -13.71
N ASP A 221 7.24 3.99 -14.45
CA ASP A 221 7.25 3.46 -15.82
C ASP A 221 7.35 1.93 -15.79
N PRO A 222 6.29 1.18 -16.20
CA PRO A 222 6.33 -0.27 -16.23
C PRO A 222 7.34 -0.82 -17.25
N LYS A 223 7.82 0.00 -18.19
CA LYS A 223 8.82 -0.39 -19.19
C LYS A 223 10.26 -0.28 -18.70
N ALA A 224 10.47 0.24 -17.49
CA ALA A 224 11.78 0.37 -16.86
C ALA A 224 11.78 -0.27 -15.46
N PRO A 225 11.59 -1.60 -15.35
CA PRO A 225 11.51 -2.30 -14.05
C PRO A 225 12.79 -2.12 -13.21
N ASP A 226 13.96 -2.05 -13.84
CA ASP A 226 15.24 -1.81 -13.15
C ASP A 226 15.33 -0.41 -12.50
N ALA A 227 14.44 0.51 -12.88
CA ALA A 227 14.31 1.83 -12.29
C ALA A 227 13.14 1.93 -11.27
N ALA A 228 12.56 0.79 -10.88
CA ALA A 228 11.49 0.73 -9.89
C ALA A 228 11.91 1.41 -8.58
N PRO A 229 11.09 2.31 -8.01
CA PRO A 229 11.46 3.10 -6.84
C PRO A 229 11.21 2.33 -5.54
N TRP A 230 11.77 1.12 -5.40
CA TRP A 230 11.56 0.25 -4.24
C TRP A 230 11.97 0.93 -2.92
N ALA A 231 13.15 1.55 -2.88
CA ALA A 231 13.63 2.26 -1.69
C ALA A 231 12.72 3.45 -1.31
N ASP A 232 12.28 4.25 -2.30
CA ASP A 232 11.39 5.39 -2.05
C ASP A 232 10.01 4.91 -1.54
N ALA A 233 9.47 3.84 -2.14
CA ALA A 233 8.22 3.23 -1.69
C ALA A 233 8.30 2.75 -0.24
N ALA A 234 9.40 2.08 0.13
CA ALA A 234 9.68 1.65 1.49
C ALA A 234 9.73 2.82 2.48
N VAL A 235 10.40 3.91 2.12
CA VAL A 235 10.48 5.12 2.95
C VAL A 235 9.10 5.76 3.13
N LEU A 236 8.29 5.84 2.07
CA LEU A 236 6.93 6.38 2.15
C LEU A 236 6.03 5.55 3.06
N LEU A 237 6.07 4.22 2.96
CA LEU A 237 5.35 3.32 3.87
C LEU A 237 5.78 3.48 5.32
N ALA A 238 7.10 3.49 5.58
CA ALA A 238 7.60 3.65 6.93
C ALA A 238 7.13 4.97 7.56
N ARG A 239 7.13 6.06 6.76
CA ARG A 239 6.58 7.36 7.18
C ARG A 239 5.08 7.29 7.45
N LEU A 240 4.31 6.63 6.57
CA LEU A 240 2.87 6.44 6.74
C LEU A 240 2.57 5.70 8.06
N HIS A 241 3.21 4.56 8.28
CA HIS A 241 3.00 3.71 9.45
C HIS A 241 3.43 4.36 10.77
N ARG A 242 4.39 5.29 10.72
CA ARG A 242 4.83 6.06 11.89
C ARG A 242 3.94 7.25 12.22
N THR A 243 2.89 7.51 11.43
CA THR A 243 1.98 8.63 11.69
C THR A 243 1.24 8.39 13.00
N VAL A 244 1.43 9.28 13.98
CA VAL A 244 0.80 9.22 15.30
C VAL A 244 -0.44 10.12 15.39
N SER A 245 -1.35 9.76 16.29
CA SER A 245 -2.57 10.51 16.63
C SER A 245 -2.26 11.92 17.18
N PRO A 246 -3.14 12.93 17.05
CA PRO A 246 -4.53 12.86 16.56
C PRO A 246 -4.66 12.96 15.04
N LEU A 247 -5.29 11.95 14.45
CA LEU A 247 -5.88 12.06 13.12
C LEU A 247 -7.23 12.81 13.24
N PRO A 248 -7.71 13.48 12.18
CA PRO A 248 -8.91 14.32 12.26
C PRO A 248 -10.19 13.55 12.61
N PHE A 249 -10.21 12.24 12.34
CA PHE A 249 -11.28 11.30 12.66
C PHE A 249 -10.67 9.90 12.80
N PRO A 250 -11.37 8.95 13.47
CA PRO A 250 -10.96 7.56 13.49
C PRO A 250 -10.89 7.04 12.04
N PRO A 251 -9.72 6.61 11.54
CA PRO A 251 -9.62 6.07 10.20
C PRO A 251 -10.47 4.79 10.09
N PRO A 252 -11.13 4.53 8.95
CA PRO A 252 -11.76 3.24 8.71
C PRO A 252 -10.70 2.12 8.75
N PRO A 253 -11.08 0.85 8.91
CA PRO A 253 -10.13 -0.26 8.77
C PRO A 253 -9.48 -0.28 7.39
N MET A 254 -8.19 -0.62 7.32
CA MET A 254 -7.54 -0.93 6.05
C MET A 254 -8.13 -2.20 5.43
N ARG A 255 -8.10 -2.32 4.11
CA ARG A 255 -8.92 -3.34 3.41
C ARG A 255 -8.17 -4.60 2.98
N GLY A 256 -6.88 -4.76 3.30
CA GLY A 256 -6.06 -5.92 2.92
C GLY A 256 -6.75 -7.29 3.10
N PRO A 257 -7.13 -7.69 4.33
CA PRO A 257 -7.82 -8.96 4.59
C PRO A 257 -9.14 -9.11 3.81
N VAL A 258 -9.93 -8.04 3.74
CA VAL A 258 -11.23 -8.05 3.04
C VAL A 258 -11.03 -8.16 1.52
N LYS A 259 -9.98 -7.57 0.96
CA LYS A 259 -9.63 -7.72 -0.47
C LYS A 259 -9.23 -9.15 -0.79
N ALA A 260 -8.43 -9.79 0.06
CA ALA A 260 -8.07 -11.19 -0.11
C ALA A 260 -9.32 -12.09 -0.10
N ALA A 261 -10.23 -11.90 0.87
CA ALA A 261 -11.48 -12.65 0.95
C ALA A 261 -12.37 -12.44 -0.30
N ARG A 262 -12.49 -11.20 -0.77
CA ARG A 262 -13.25 -10.86 -2.00
C ARG A 262 -12.65 -11.49 -3.25
N ALA A 263 -11.32 -11.53 -3.35
CA ALA A 263 -10.64 -12.19 -4.47
C ALA A 263 -10.97 -13.68 -4.53
N VAL A 264 -10.89 -14.38 -3.39
CA VAL A 264 -11.23 -15.81 -3.30
C VAL A 264 -12.70 -16.06 -3.62
N ALA A 265 -13.61 -15.24 -3.08
CA ALA A 265 -15.04 -15.35 -3.39
C ALA A 265 -15.33 -15.13 -4.89
N ARG A 266 -14.67 -14.15 -5.52
CA ARG A 266 -14.79 -13.89 -6.95
C ARG A 266 -14.27 -15.04 -7.80
N MET A 267 -13.13 -15.62 -7.43
CA MET A 267 -12.58 -16.81 -8.09
C MET A 267 -13.57 -17.98 -8.02
N ALA A 268 -14.09 -18.30 -6.82
CA ALA A 268 -15.04 -19.39 -6.63
C ALA A 268 -16.33 -19.19 -7.44
N ALA A 269 -16.80 -17.95 -7.58
CA ALA A 269 -17.96 -17.63 -8.41
C ALA A 269 -17.67 -17.75 -9.92
N ALA A 270 -16.45 -17.45 -10.36
CA ALA A 270 -16.06 -17.53 -11.77
C ALA A 270 -15.79 -18.97 -12.24
N LEU A 271 -15.33 -19.85 -11.34
CA LEU A 271 -14.91 -21.22 -11.64
C LEU A 271 -15.59 -22.24 -10.70
N PRO A 272 -16.93 -22.39 -10.76
CA PRO A 272 -17.65 -23.26 -9.85
C PRO A 272 -17.34 -24.74 -10.10
N GLY A 273 -16.73 -25.41 -9.11
CA GLY A 273 -16.42 -26.85 -9.18
C GLY A 273 -15.19 -27.21 -10.02
N ASP A 274 -14.39 -26.22 -10.44
CA ASP A 274 -13.16 -26.44 -11.19
C ASP A 274 -12.03 -26.97 -10.27
N GLY A 275 -11.24 -27.92 -10.74
CA GLY A 275 -10.07 -28.42 -10.01
C GLY A 275 -8.96 -27.37 -9.86
N ALA A 276 -8.86 -26.40 -10.77
CA ALA A 276 -7.84 -25.37 -10.78
C ALA A 276 -7.88 -24.44 -9.55
N VAL A 277 -9.05 -24.30 -8.89
CA VAL A 277 -9.18 -23.47 -7.69
C VAL A 277 -8.73 -24.18 -6.41
N LEU A 278 -8.57 -25.51 -6.44
CA LEU A 278 -8.31 -26.32 -5.23
C LEU A 278 -7.02 -25.89 -4.48
N PRO A 279 -5.87 -25.64 -5.14
CA PRO A 279 -4.67 -25.19 -4.42
C PRO A 279 -4.87 -23.85 -3.71
N VAL A 280 -5.58 -22.93 -4.37
CA VAL A 280 -5.86 -21.59 -3.83
C VAL A 280 -6.83 -21.66 -2.66
N GLN A 281 -7.87 -22.50 -2.75
CA GLN A 281 -8.81 -22.74 -1.65
C GLN A 281 -8.12 -23.40 -0.46
N ALA A 282 -7.30 -24.42 -0.68
CA ALA A 282 -6.57 -25.09 0.39
C ALA A 282 -5.62 -24.13 1.11
N ALA A 283 -4.86 -23.32 0.36
CA ALA A 283 -3.99 -22.29 0.93
C ALA A 283 -4.80 -21.23 1.71
N TRP A 284 -5.93 -20.77 1.18
CA TRP A 284 -6.83 -19.86 1.87
C TRP A 284 -7.32 -20.45 3.21
N HIS A 285 -7.74 -21.72 3.21
CA HIS A 285 -8.25 -22.37 4.41
C HIS A 285 -7.17 -22.61 5.48
N ALA A 286 -5.90 -22.71 5.10
CA ALA A 286 -4.77 -22.81 6.02
C ALA A 286 -4.43 -21.48 6.73
N LEU A 287 -4.92 -20.33 6.23
CA LEU A 287 -4.68 -19.03 6.86
C LEU A 287 -5.53 -18.85 8.13
N PRO A 288 -5.01 -18.14 9.15
CA PRO A 288 -5.77 -17.83 10.35
C PRO A 288 -6.96 -16.92 10.05
N ALA A 289 -8.04 -17.08 10.81
CA ALA A 289 -9.31 -16.37 10.60
C ALA A 289 -9.17 -14.84 10.49
N TRP A 290 -8.24 -14.23 11.24
CA TRP A 290 -8.02 -12.78 11.17
C TRP A 290 -7.46 -12.33 9.81
N ALA A 291 -6.60 -13.14 9.19
CA ALA A 291 -6.05 -12.85 7.86
C ALA A 291 -7.11 -13.04 6.77
N ARG A 292 -8.12 -13.88 7.06
CA ARG A 292 -9.28 -14.10 6.19
C ARG A 292 -10.38 -13.06 6.34
N GLY A 293 -10.22 -12.10 7.26
CA GLY A 293 -11.25 -11.10 7.57
C GLY A 293 -12.44 -11.66 8.35
N GLU A 294 -12.30 -12.85 8.96
CA GLU A 294 -13.34 -13.54 9.73
C GLU A 294 -13.22 -13.30 11.25
N ALA A 295 -12.09 -12.73 11.70
CA ALA A 295 -11.84 -12.39 13.09
C ALA A 295 -11.05 -11.06 13.20
N ALA A 296 -11.02 -10.47 14.39
CA ALA A 296 -10.21 -9.28 14.65
C ALA A 296 -8.70 -9.60 14.58
N PRO A 297 -7.88 -8.71 14.00
CA PRO A 297 -6.43 -8.87 13.99
C PRO A 297 -5.83 -8.75 15.40
N PRO A 298 -4.61 -9.26 15.64
CA PRO A 298 -3.91 -9.09 16.90
C PRO A 298 -3.79 -7.62 17.31
N ALA A 299 -4.24 -7.28 18.53
CA ALA A 299 -4.37 -5.89 18.99
C ALA A 299 -3.04 -5.11 18.97
N ALA A 300 -1.92 -5.77 19.25
CA ALA A 300 -0.59 -5.15 19.22
C ALA A 300 -0.19 -4.65 17.83
N ARG A 301 -0.88 -5.10 16.78
CA ARG A 301 -0.54 -4.84 15.39
C ARG A 301 -1.62 -4.07 14.65
N SER A 302 -2.79 -3.85 15.22
CA SER A 302 -3.93 -3.27 14.50
C SER A 302 -4.02 -1.73 14.59
N GLY A 303 -3.06 -1.07 15.23
CA GLY A 303 -3.13 0.36 15.54
C GLY A 303 -2.56 1.32 14.49
N PHE A 304 -1.94 0.82 13.42
CA PHE A 304 -1.14 1.63 12.49
C PHE A 304 -1.98 2.12 11.32
N LEU A 305 -1.67 3.32 10.81
CA LEU A 305 -2.21 3.78 9.54
C LEU A 305 -1.49 3.06 8.39
N CYS A 306 -2.25 2.36 7.55
CA CYS A 306 -1.77 1.55 6.43
C CYS A 306 -2.39 2.04 5.12
N HIS A 307 -1.70 1.80 4.01
CA HIS A 307 -2.16 2.03 2.64
C HIS A 307 -3.23 1.02 2.22
N GLY A 308 -3.07 -0.25 2.61
CA GLY A 308 -4.07 -1.32 2.44
C GLY A 308 -4.06 -2.03 1.08
N ASP A 309 -3.44 -1.45 0.05
CA ASP A 309 -3.17 -2.12 -1.24
C ASP A 309 -1.94 -1.54 -1.97
N LEU A 310 -0.77 -1.59 -1.35
CA LEU A 310 0.43 -1.11 -2.02
C LEU A 310 0.79 -1.98 -3.25
N HIS A 311 1.06 -1.31 -4.37
CA HIS A 311 1.85 -1.81 -5.50
C HIS A 311 2.56 -0.64 -6.19
N LEU A 312 3.57 -0.89 -7.04
CA LEU A 312 4.38 0.20 -7.64
C LEU A 312 3.56 1.17 -8.50
N GLY A 313 2.49 0.69 -9.14
CA GLY A 313 1.51 1.55 -9.81
C GLY A 313 0.75 2.54 -8.91
N GLN A 314 0.93 2.50 -7.58
CA GLN A 314 0.37 3.45 -6.61
C GLN A 314 1.36 4.55 -6.18
N LEU A 315 2.40 4.77 -6.97
CA LEU A 315 3.34 5.88 -6.78
C LEU A 315 3.29 6.82 -7.97
N VAL A 316 3.32 8.13 -7.67
CA VAL A 316 3.49 9.18 -8.68
C VAL A 316 4.51 10.21 -8.21
N ARG A 317 5.27 10.78 -9.16
CA ARG A 317 6.07 11.99 -8.93
C ARG A 317 5.19 13.22 -9.08
N HIS A 318 5.14 14.04 -8.03
CA HIS A 318 4.40 15.30 -8.06
C HIS A 318 5.15 16.44 -7.35
N PRO A 319 5.27 17.65 -7.96
CA PRO A 319 4.75 17.99 -9.29
C PRO A 319 5.47 17.23 -10.41
N ALA A 320 4.75 16.90 -11.48
CA ALA A 320 5.33 16.18 -12.61
C ALA A 320 6.35 17.06 -13.38
N PRO A 321 7.40 16.48 -14.01
CA PRO A 321 7.72 15.05 -14.00
C PRO A 321 8.66 14.63 -12.86
N ASP A 322 9.36 15.57 -12.23
CA ASP A 322 10.54 15.28 -11.40
C ASP A 322 10.34 15.50 -9.90
N GLY A 323 9.09 15.74 -9.45
CA GLY A 323 8.77 15.91 -8.05
C GLY A 323 9.07 14.66 -7.19
N PRO A 324 8.97 14.80 -5.85
CA PRO A 324 9.06 13.65 -4.95
C PRO A 324 7.98 12.61 -5.26
N TRP A 325 8.29 11.36 -4.92
CA TRP A 325 7.30 10.29 -4.93
C TRP A 325 6.24 10.51 -3.85
N LEU A 326 4.99 10.24 -4.20
CA LEU A 326 3.84 10.24 -3.30
C LEU A 326 2.98 9.01 -3.57
N LEU A 327 2.35 8.51 -2.52
CA LEU A 327 1.36 7.44 -2.58
C LEU A 327 0.01 7.99 -3.08
N ILE A 328 -0.68 7.19 -3.90
CA ILE A 328 -2.02 7.47 -4.44
C ILE A 328 -2.97 6.30 -4.18
N ASP A 329 -4.25 6.43 -4.54
CA ASP A 329 -5.27 5.39 -4.40
C ASP A 329 -5.56 4.96 -2.96
N VAL A 330 -6.00 5.95 -2.17
CA VAL A 330 -6.30 5.81 -0.74
C VAL A 330 -7.56 5.01 -0.44
N ASP A 331 -8.21 4.37 -1.42
CA ASP A 331 -9.52 3.71 -1.29
C ASP A 331 -9.51 2.56 -0.28
N ASP A 332 -8.34 1.96 -0.06
CA ASP A 332 -8.12 0.84 0.85
C ASP A 332 -7.35 1.23 2.12
N ALA A 333 -6.98 2.51 2.25
CA ALA A 333 -6.21 3.03 3.37
C ALA A 333 -7.03 3.05 4.65
N GLY A 334 -6.35 2.91 5.79
CA GLY A 334 -7.03 2.81 7.07
C GLY A 334 -6.17 2.27 8.19
N GLN A 335 -6.79 2.03 9.35
CA GLN A 335 -6.11 1.44 10.48
C GLN A 335 -6.00 -0.09 10.34
N GLY A 336 -4.82 -0.64 10.63
CA GLY A 336 -4.58 -2.07 10.58
C GLY A 336 -3.13 -2.45 10.84
N ASP A 337 -2.76 -3.65 10.38
CA ASP A 337 -1.41 -4.21 10.49
C ASP A 337 -0.52 -3.78 9.32
N PRO A 338 0.58 -3.04 9.60
CA PRO A 338 1.42 -2.46 8.57
C PRO A 338 2.19 -3.51 7.76
N ALA A 339 2.25 -4.77 8.21
CA ALA A 339 2.82 -5.85 7.40
C ALA A 339 2.01 -6.14 6.14
N TRP A 340 0.72 -5.78 6.07
CA TRP A 340 -0.07 -5.92 4.85
C TRP A 340 0.46 -5.06 3.70
N ASP A 341 1.07 -3.91 3.99
CA ASP A 341 1.66 -3.06 2.96
C ASP A 341 3.01 -3.59 2.46
N LEU A 342 3.67 -4.47 3.24
CA LEU A 342 4.89 -5.16 2.83
C LEU A 342 4.59 -6.53 2.21
N ALA A 343 3.35 -7.01 2.30
CA ALA A 343 2.98 -8.37 1.97
C ALA A 343 3.17 -8.69 0.49
N ARG A 344 2.92 -7.74 -0.43
CA ARG A 344 3.11 -7.96 -1.86
C ARG A 344 4.58 -8.19 -2.24
N PRO A 345 5.53 -7.28 -1.92
CA PRO A 345 6.94 -7.55 -2.22
C PRO A 345 7.47 -8.78 -1.47
N ALA A 346 7.01 -9.04 -0.23
CA ALA A 346 7.37 -10.25 0.50
C ALA A 346 6.86 -11.53 -0.20
N ALA A 347 5.61 -11.52 -0.67
CA ALA A 347 5.02 -12.63 -1.41
C ALA A 347 5.77 -12.89 -2.72
N TRP A 348 6.11 -11.83 -3.46
CA TRP A 348 6.89 -11.94 -4.70
C TRP A 348 8.29 -12.48 -4.44
N TYR A 349 8.98 -12.00 -3.40
CA TYR A 349 10.29 -12.53 -3.03
C TYR A 349 10.20 -14.01 -2.62
N ALA A 350 9.24 -14.39 -1.78
CA ALA A 350 9.04 -15.79 -1.37
C ALA A 350 8.68 -16.71 -2.54
N ALA A 351 8.00 -16.18 -3.56
CA ALA A 351 7.62 -16.90 -4.76
C ALA A 351 8.78 -17.00 -5.79
N GLY A 352 9.85 -16.22 -5.63
CA GLY A 352 10.96 -16.12 -6.59
C GLY A 352 10.69 -15.15 -7.74
N VAL A 353 9.68 -14.29 -7.61
CA VAL A 353 9.31 -13.24 -8.57
C VAL A 353 10.12 -11.98 -8.38
N LEU A 354 10.33 -11.55 -7.13
CA LEU A 354 11.12 -10.36 -6.86
C LEU A 354 12.59 -10.74 -6.67
N ALA A 355 13.49 -10.03 -7.35
CA ALA A 355 14.92 -10.23 -7.20
C ALA A 355 15.34 -10.04 -5.72
N PRO A 356 16.25 -10.87 -5.18
CA PRO A 356 16.72 -10.73 -3.80
C PRO A 356 17.28 -9.34 -3.48
N ASP A 357 18.02 -8.74 -4.42
CA ASP A 357 18.62 -7.41 -4.22
C ASP A 357 17.57 -6.31 -4.09
N ASP A 358 16.48 -6.37 -4.87
CA ASP A 358 15.36 -5.42 -4.76
C ASP A 358 14.59 -5.59 -3.44
N TRP A 359 14.38 -6.84 -3.03
CA TRP A 359 13.75 -7.14 -1.74
C TRP A 359 14.58 -6.60 -0.57
N LEU A 360 15.90 -6.84 -0.58
CA LEU A 360 16.81 -6.34 0.45
C LEU A 360 16.88 -4.82 0.44
N LEU A 361 16.96 -4.19 -0.73
CA LEU A 361 16.94 -2.73 -0.88
C LEU A 361 15.66 -2.13 -0.27
N PHE A 362 14.50 -2.70 -0.57
CA PHE A 362 13.22 -2.28 0.00
C PHE A 362 13.20 -2.44 1.52
N LEU A 363 13.57 -3.63 2.02
CA LEU A 363 13.53 -3.94 3.45
C LEU A 363 14.50 -3.07 4.26
N ASP A 364 15.70 -2.84 3.76
CA ASP A 364 16.71 -2.01 4.41
C ASP A 364 16.31 -0.54 4.41
N ALA A 365 15.73 -0.02 3.32
CA ALA A 365 15.18 1.32 3.27
C ALA A 365 14.02 1.50 4.26
N TYR A 366 13.13 0.51 4.36
CA TYR A 366 12.00 0.53 5.29
C TYR A 366 12.47 0.56 6.75
N ARG A 367 13.43 -0.31 7.10
CA ARG A 367 14.03 -0.37 8.44
C ARG A 367 14.82 0.88 8.79
N SER A 368 15.60 1.40 7.85
CA SER A 368 16.37 2.64 8.02
C SER A 368 15.45 3.84 8.24
N ALA A 369 14.28 3.82 7.61
CA ALA A 369 13.20 4.76 7.88
C ALA A 369 12.38 4.38 9.13
N GLY A 370 12.82 3.49 10.02
CA GLY A 370 12.15 3.19 11.28
C GLY A 370 10.73 2.62 11.13
N GLY A 371 10.46 1.90 10.04
CA GLY A 371 9.16 1.30 9.78
C GLY A 371 8.80 0.22 10.82
N PRO A 372 7.58 0.23 11.39
CA PRO A 372 7.22 -0.62 12.53
C PRO A 372 6.71 -2.03 12.16
N ALA A 373 6.54 -2.36 10.87
CA ALA A 373 5.97 -3.65 10.47
C ALA A 373 6.87 -4.86 10.76
N VAL A 374 8.18 -4.64 10.86
CA VAL A 374 9.19 -5.67 11.07
C VAL A 374 10.22 -5.20 12.10
N PRO A 375 10.95 -6.12 12.74
CA PRO A 375 12.05 -5.77 13.62
C PRO A 375 13.11 -4.93 12.89
N ALA A 376 13.73 -4.00 13.62
CA ALA A 376 14.81 -3.17 13.09
C ALA A 376 16.01 -3.98 12.60
N THR A 377 16.23 -5.16 13.19
CA THR A 377 17.27 -6.13 12.80
C THR A 377 16.73 -7.55 12.94
N GLY A 378 17.35 -8.51 12.25
CA GLY A 378 16.98 -9.92 12.31
C GLY A 378 15.94 -10.34 11.28
N ASP A 379 15.27 -11.46 11.55
CA ASP A 379 14.32 -12.09 10.64
C ASP A 379 12.99 -11.30 10.56
N PRO A 380 12.55 -10.83 9.37
CA PRO A 380 11.25 -10.18 9.20
C PRO A 380 10.07 -11.16 9.07
N TRP A 381 10.32 -12.45 8.81
CA TRP A 381 9.28 -13.42 8.46
C TRP A 381 8.24 -13.70 9.55
N PRO A 382 8.57 -13.71 10.85
CA PRO A 382 7.56 -13.84 11.89
C PRO A 382 6.44 -12.79 11.78
N GLN A 383 6.73 -11.63 11.19
CA GLN A 383 5.76 -10.58 10.96
C GLN A 383 5.13 -10.58 9.57
N LEU A 384 5.80 -11.14 8.56
CA LEU A 384 5.40 -11.06 7.16
C LEU A 384 4.76 -12.34 6.60
N ASP A 385 5.00 -13.51 7.20
CA ASP A 385 4.60 -14.81 6.64
C ASP A 385 3.09 -14.88 6.36
N ILE A 386 2.24 -14.57 7.34
CA ILE A 386 0.79 -14.66 7.16
C ILE A 386 0.26 -13.64 6.13
N PRO A 387 0.58 -12.34 6.20
CA PRO A 387 0.18 -11.39 5.16
C PRO A 387 0.71 -11.77 3.77
N ALA A 388 1.96 -12.22 3.65
CA ALA A 388 2.55 -12.62 2.37
C ALA A 388 1.80 -13.80 1.75
N ARG A 389 1.50 -14.85 2.53
CA ARG A 389 0.69 -15.99 2.07
C ARG A 389 -0.72 -15.54 1.65
N ALA A 390 -1.35 -14.64 2.40
CA ALA A 390 -2.65 -14.09 2.05
C ALA A 390 -2.61 -13.30 0.71
N LEU A 391 -1.54 -12.54 0.46
CA LEU A 391 -1.34 -11.84 -0.81
C LEU A 391 -1.04 -12.79 -1.97
N THR A 392 -0.33 -13.89 -1.74
CA THR A 392 -0.14 -14.96 -2.73
C THR A 392 -1.48 -15.55 -3.13
N VAL A 393 -2.32 -15.91 -2.15
CA VAL A 393 -3.68 -16.44 -2.38
C VAL A 393 -4.54 -15.42 -3.12
N GLN A 394 -4.53 -14.16 -2.69
CA GLN A 394 -5.27 -13.09 -3.35
C GLN A 394 -4.86 -12.94 -4.82
N THR A 395 -3.55 -12.95 -5.10
CA THR A 395 -3.01 -12.78 -6.45
C THR A 395 -3.41 -13.95 -7.35
N ALA A 396 -3.25 -15.19 -6.88
CA ALA A 396 -3.67 -16.39 -7.61
C ALA A 396 -5.19 -16.41 -7.86
N ALA A 397 -6.00 -16.03 -6.87
CA ALA A 397 -7.45 -15.96 -7.02
C ALA A 397 -7.89 -14.92 -8.05
N VAL A 398 -7.27 -13.73 -8.04
CA VAL A 398 -7.52 -12.69 -9.05
C VAL A 398 -7.11 -13.18 -10.44
N ALA A 399 -5.95 -13.83 -10.57
CA ALA A 399 -5.47 -14.37 -11.83
C ALA A 399 -6.46 -15.39 -12.42
N LEU A 400 -6.86 -16.39 -11.65
CA LEU A 400 -7.84 -17.40 -12.10
C LEU A 400 -9.19 -16.79 -12.49
N ALA A 401 -9.69 -15.82 -11.70
CA ALA A 401 -10.93 -15.14 -12.04
C ALA A 401 -10.84 -14.32 -13.34
N LYS A 402 -9.68 -13.71 -13.63
CA LYS A 402 -9.42 -13.00 -14.89
C LYS A 402 -9.29 -13.96 -16.06
N CYS A 403 -8.50 -15.01 -15.91
CA CYS A 403 -8.32 -16.08 -16.90
C CYS A 403 -9.67 -16.65 -17.34
N ALA A 404 -10.54 -16.97 -16.37
CA ALA A 404 -11.90 -17.45 -16.63
C ALA A 404 -12.75 -16.44 -17.41
N ALA A 405 -12.69 -15.15 -17.05
CA ALA A 405 -13.44 -14.10 -17.72
C ALA A 405 -12.95 -13.84 -19.16
N GLU A 406 -11.66 -14.03 -19.41
CA GLU A 406 -11.00 -13.79 -20.69
C GLU A 406 -10.93 -15.05 -21.57
N GLY A 407 -11.26 -16.22 -21.01
CA GLY A 407 -11.16 -17.50 -21.71
C GLY A 407 -9.72 -17.87 -22.08
N ARG A 408 -8.77 -17.54 -21.21
CA ARG A 408 -7.34 -17.82 -21.41
C ARG A 408 -6.76 -18.63 -20.25
N GLU A 409 -5.60 -19.22 -20.50
CA GLU A 409 -4.79 -19.84 -19.45
C GLU A 409 -3.98 -18.79 -18.66
N PRO A 410 -3.59 -19.11 -17.41
CA PRO A 410 -2.64 -18.30 -16.65
C PRO A 410 -1.31 -18.13 -17.38
N ASP A 411 -0.73 -16.94 -17.31
CA ASP A 411 0.65 -16.74 -17.76
C ASP A 411 1.67 -17.33 -16.77
N GLU A 412 2.96 -17.27 -17.10
CA GLU A 412 4.03 -17.83 -16.27
C GLU A 412 4.04 -17.26 -14.84
N MET A 413 3.79 -15.96 -14.69
CA MET A 413 3.78 -15.28 -13.41
C MET A 413 2.56 -15.68 -12.58
N GLU A 414 1.39 -15.71 -13.22
CA GLU A 414 0.13 -16.13 -12.61
C GLU A 414 0.21 -17.61 -12.18
N GLN A 415 0.79 -18.48 -13.02
CA GLN A 415 1.00 -19.89 -12.71
C GLN A 415 1.92 -20.07 -11.51
N LEU A 416 3.01 -19.30 -11.43
CA LEU A 416 3.94 -19.36 -10.32
C LEU A 416 3.26 -18.99 -8.97
N MET A 417 2.31 -18.05 -8.98
CA MET A 417 1.50 -17.71 -7.80
C MET A 417 0.50 -18.82 -7.43
N ILE A 418 -0.08 -19.50 -8.43
CA ILE A 418 -0.95 -20.67 -8.21
C ILE A 418 -0.14 -21.83 -7.61
N ASP A 419 1.05 -22.13 -8.13
CA ASP A 419 1.95 -23.15 -7.62
C ASP A 419 2.44 -22.83 -6.20
N SER A 420 2.64 -21.54 -5.92
CA SER A 420 2.94 -21.08 -4.55
C SER A 420 1.80 -21.38 -3.58
N CYS A 421 0.54 -21.27 -4.00
CA CYS A 421 -0.60 -21.70 -3.18
C CYS A 421 -0.56 -23.21 -2.89
N ALA A 422 -0.22 -24.04 -3.89
CA ALA A 422 -0.06 -25.48 -3.68
C ALA A 422 1.01 -25.77 -2.60
N ARG A 423 2.15 -25.08 -2.64
CA ARG A 423 3.19 -25.20 -1.60
C ARG A 423 2.67 -24.78 -0.22
N ILE A 424 2.03 -23.62 -0.13
CA ILE A 424 1.43 -23.10 1.12
C ILE A 424 0.47 -24.13 1.74
N ALA A 425 -0.39 -24.73 0.93
CA ALA A 425 -1.37 -25.72 1.38
C ALA A 425 -0.73 -27.00 1.94
N THR A 426 0.51 -27.32 1.55
CA THR A 426 1.22 -28.52 2.00
C THR A 426 2.09 -28.32 3.24
N PHE A 427 2.26 -27.09 3.74
CA PHE A 427 3.02 -26.85 4.97
C PHE A 427 2.18 -27.24 6.21
N PRO A 428 2.66 -28.15 7.08
CA PRO A 428 1.99 -28.45 8.34
C PRO A 428 1.95 -27.20 9.25
N PRO A 429 0.88 -27.02 10.06
CA PRO A 429 0.78 -25.92 11.02
C PRO A 429 1.82 -25.98 12.17
N GLU A 430 2.61 -27.05 12.28
CA GLU A 430 3.51 -27.31 13.42
C GLU A 430 4.81 -26.48 13.45
N LEU A 431 5.06 -25.62 12.45
CA LEU A 431 6.17 -24.65 12.47
C LEU A 431 5.76 -23.25 12.95
N ALA A 432 4.48 -23.06 13.35
CA ALA A 432 3.97 -21.78 13.87
C ALA A 432 4.27 -21.56 15.36
N ASP A 433 4.54 -22.63 16.12
CA ASP A 433 4.84 -22.59 17.56
C ASP A 433 6.32 -22.90 17.84
N GLY A 434 7.21 -22.07 17.30
CA GLY A 434 8.65 -22.14 17.53
C GLY A 434 9.09 -21.53 18.87
N CYS A 435 8.79 -22.23 19.96
CA CYS A 435 9.55 -22.31 21.23
C CYS A 435 9.86 -21.00 22.01
N ALA A 436 8.93 -20.61 22.89
CA ALA A 436 9.32 -20.06 24.19
C ALA A 436 9.31 -21.22 25.20
N SER A 437 10.51 -21.72 25.56
CA SER A 437 10.73 -22.49 26.78
C SER A 437 11.51 -21.62 27.76
#